data_AF-A0A932B5F5-F1
#
_entry.id   AF-A0A932B5F5-F1
#
_cell.length_a   1.000
_cell.length_b   1.000
_cell.length_c   1.000
_cell.angle_alpha   90.00
_cell.angle_beta   90.00
_cell.angle_gamma   90.00
#
_symmetry.space_group_name_H-M   'P 1'
#
loop_
_entity.id
_entity.type
_entity.pdbx_description
1 polymer ?
#
loop_
_entity_poly.entity_id
_entity_poly.type
_entity_poly.pdbx_seq_one_letter_code
_entity_poly.pdbx_strand_id
1 'polypeptide(L)'
;MAVAGRAGVTHWADQQVALLTQHGKERVIAPVLEPALGCRVHHVSHFDTDQLGTFTRDVPRPGSQLEAARQKARMGMSLSGLPVGLASEGSFGPDPFTGMFPWNVEMLVWLDERLGIEVVGMAQGPAQSGHLQTADWVALERFADEEGFPGHQLVMRPQDQDDPRLIKGIADRAALRAAFETCVSQASNGQVFAELDLRAFANPTRMARIGEAAQDLLKRLQSSCPACAKPGYWITQRTGGLPCSACKQPTKTYLSQEWACVSCAHRHTERRTDRLFADPQHCEHCNP
;
A
#
# COMPACT_ATOMS: atom_id res chain seq x y z
N MET A 1 -24.88 -25.30 10.35
CA MET A 1 -24.31 -26.28 9.41
C MET A 1 -22.84 -25.95 9.24
N ALA A 2 -21.98 -26.84 9.71
CA ALA A 2 -20.52 -26.67 9.68
C ALA A 2 -20.03 -26.65 8.23
N VAL A 3 -19.34 -25.58 7.84
CA VAL A 3 -18.59 -25.54 6.58
C VAL A 3 -17.35 -26.38 6.79
N ALA A 4 -17.38 -27.59 6.24
CA ALA A 4 -16.23 -28.47 6.17
C ALA A 4 -15.07 -27.72 5.50
N GLY A 5 -13.94 -27.63 6.21
CA GLY A 5 -12.69 -27.13 5.67
C GLY A 5 -12.30 -27.94 4.44
N ARG A 6 -12.42 -27.34 3.26
CA ARG A 6 -11.85 -27.89 2.03
C ARG A 6 -10.34 -27.74 2.15
N ALA A 7 -9.62 -28.86 2.09
CA ALA A 7 -8.18 -28.88 1.87
C ALA A 7 -7.88 -27.96 0.68
N GLY A 8 -7.17 -26.86 0.94
CA GLY A 8 -7.00 -25.77 -0.02
C GLY A 8 -6.23 -26.23 -1.25
N VAL A 9 -6.76 -25.90 -2.44
CA VAL A 9 -6.03 -26.09 -3.69
C VAL A 9 -4.78 -25.21 -3.67
N THR A 10 -3.59 -25.82 -3.66
CA THR A 10 -2.31 -25.09 -3.63
C THR A 10 -1.84 -24.78 -5.05
N HIS A 11 -2.51 -23.83 -5.72
CA HIS A 11 -2.19 -23.40 -7.09
C HIS A 11 -0.71 -23.01 -7.32
N TRP A 12 0.01 -22.67 -6.24
CA TRP A 12 1.38 -22.17 -6.30
C TRP A 12 2.36 -22.96 -5.43
N ALA A 13 2.01 -24.19 -5.00
CA ALA A 13 2.95 -25.06 -4.28
C ALA A 13 4.23 -25.28 -5.10
N ASP A 14 5.37 -25.05 -4.46
CA ASP A 14 6.73 -25.18 -5.01
C ASP A 14 6.99 -24.28 -6.24
N GLN A 15 6.12 -23.31 -6.50
CA GLN A 15 6.30 -22.35 -7.59
C GLN A 15 7.12 -21.14 -7.13
N GLN A 16 7.90 -20.59 -8.04
CA GLN A 16 8.55 -19.29 -7.84
C GLN A 16 7.65 -18.17 -8.37
N VAL A 17 7.61 -17.06 -7.64
CA VAL A 17 6.81 -15.87 -7.96
C VAL A 17 7.74 -14.68 -8.07
N ALA A 18 7.80 -14.06 -9.25
CA ALA A 18 8.69 -12.94 -9.49
C ALA A 18 8.21 -11.70 -8.71
N LEU A 19 9.01 -11.22 -7.77
CA LEU A 19 8.78 -9.94 -7.11
C LEU A 19 9.83 -8.95 -7.59
N LEU A 20 9.42 -8.05 -8.49
CA LEU A 20 10.23 -6.90 -8.86
C LEU A 20 9.93 -5.78 -7.88
N THR A 21 10.85 -5.57 -6.92
CA THR A 21 10.73 -4.49 -5.94
C THR A 21 12.11 -3.96 -5.56
N GLN A 22 12.15 -2.70 -5.18
CA GLN A 22 13.25 -2.13 -4.39
C GLN A 22 12.82 -2.01 -2.93
N HIS A 23 13.77 -1.63 -2.06
CA HIS A 23 13.47 -1.16 -0.71
C HIS A 23 12.94 -2.20 0.29
N GLY A 24 13.36 -3.47 0.17
CA GLY A 24 13.19 -4.46 1.25
C GLY A 24 11.75 -4.92 1.52
N LYS A 25 10.82 -4.68 0.58
CA LYS A 25 9.39 -4.98 0.76
C LYS A 25 9.10 -6.48 0.87
N GLU A 26 9.97 -7.32 0.31
CA GLU A 26 9.90 -8.77 0.41
C GLU A 26 9.82 -9.24 1.88
N ARG A 27 10.43 -8.49 2.81
CA ARG A 27 10.43 -8.78 4.25
C ARG A 27 9.04 -8.82 4.90
N VAL A 28 8.05 -8.14 4.34
CA VAL A 28 6.66 -8.16 4.85
C VAL A 28 5.69 -8.86 3.92
N ILE A 29 6.09 -9.10 2.66
CA ILE A 29 5.27 -9.78 1.66
C ILE A 29 5.48 -11.30 1.74
N ALA A 30 6.73 -11.75 1.68
CA ALA A 30 7.07 -13.17 1.62
C ALA A 30 6.57 -13.95 2.85
N PRO A 31 6.75 -13.47 4.10
CA PRO A 31 6.26 -14.19 5.28
C PRO A 31 4.74 -14.37 5.33
N VAL A 32 3.98 -13.52 4.63
CA VAL A 32 2.52 -13.64 4.53
C VAL A 32 2.12 -14.64 3.46
N LEU A 33 2.76 -14.59 2.29
CA LEU A 33 2.33 -15.36 1.12
C LEU A 33 2.93 -16.77 1.06
N GLU A 34 4.24 -16.93 1.31
CA GLU A 34 4.93 -18.20 1.10
C GLU A 34 4.36 -19.36 1.93
N PRO A 35 4.14 -19.23 3.26
CA PRO A 35 3.65 -20.34 4.06
C PRO A 35 2.21 -20.74 3.70
N ALA A 36 1.40 -19.78 3.28
CA ALA A 36 -0.02 -19.97 3.04
C ALA A 36 -0.33 -20.45 1.60
N LEU A 37 0.51 -20.10 0.63
CA LEU A 37 0.36 -20.50 -0.78
C LEU A 37 1.30 -21.64 -1.18
N GLY A 38 2.31 -21.95 -0.37
CA GLY A 38 3.35 -22.93 -0.67
C GLY A 38 4.33 -22.48 -1.75
N CYS A 39 4.32 -21.20 -2.13
CA CYS A 39 5.21 -20.64 -3.15
C CYS A 39 6.50 -20.11 -2.53
N ARG A 40 7.44 -19.70 -3.39
CA ARG A 40 8.63 -18.93 -3.01
C ARG A 40 8.66 -17.60 -3.76
N VAL A 41 8.83 -16.51 -3.03
CA VAL A 41 8.96 -15.18 -3.62
C VAL A 41 10.41 -15.03 -4.11
N HIS A 42 10.56 -14.95 -5.43
CA HIS A 42 11.84 -14.75 -6.10
C HIS A 42 12.05 -13.26 -6.34
N HIS A 43 12.97 -12.64 -5.59
CA HIS A 43 13.31 -11.24 -5.74
C HIS A 43 14.10 -11.00 -7.03
N VAL A 44 13.58 -10.14 -7.90
CA VAL A 44 14.25 -9.71 -9.12
C VAL A 44 14.95 -8.38 -8.85
N SER A 45 16.27 -8.41 -8.64
CA SER A 45 17.06 -7.25 -8.19
C SER A 45 17.89 -6.58 -9.29
N HIS A 46 18.05 -7.20 -10.46
CA HIS A 46 18.91 -6.73 -11.55
C HIS A 46 18.31 -5.60 -12.40
N PHE A 47 17.19 -4.99 -11.99
CA PHE A 47 16.54 -3.89 -12.70
C PHE A 47 16.19 -2.76 -11.73
N ASP A 48 16.66 -1.55 -12.05
CA ASP A 48 16.34 -0.36 -11.28
C ASP A 48 14.91 0.10 -11.57
N THR A 49 13.99 -0.23 -10.66
CA THR A 49 12.58 0.13 -10.78
C THR A 49 12.32 1.63 -10.61
N ASP A 50 13.30 2.43 -10.18
CA ASP A 50 13.16 3.87 -10.04
C ASP A 50 13.08 4.56 -11.42
N GLN A 51 13.53 3.87 -12.47
CA GLN A 51 13.30 4.26 -13.87
C GLN A 51 11.81 4.21 -14.27
N LEU A 52 10.96 3.55 -13.49
CA LEU A 52 9.50 3.49 -13.71
C LEU A 52 8.74 4.62 -12.96
N GLY A 53 9.45 5.50 -12.24
CA GLY A 53 8.90 6.66 -11.53
C GLY A 53 9.17 6.61 -10.02
N THR A 54 9.60 7.73 -9.43
CA THR A 54 10.04 7.79 -8.02
C THR A 54 9.00 8.43 -7.10
N PHE A 55 9.11 8.15 -5.80
CA PHE A 55 8.32 8.84 -4.76
C PHE A 55 8.84 10.26 -4.46
N THR A 56 10.07 10.58 -4.88
CA THR A 56 10.75 11.85 -4.60
C THR A 56 10.48 12.93 -5.66
N ARG A 57 9.49 12.73 -6.54
CA ARG A 57 9.07 13.66 -7.61
C ARG A 57 10.10 13.91 -8.73
N ASP A 58 11.20 13.13 -8.76
CA ASP A 58 12.27 13.30 -9.76
C ASP A 58 11.89 12.75 -11.16
N VAL A 59 10.97 11.78 -11.24
CA VAL A 59 10.49 11.18 -12.51
C VAL A 59 8.95 11.05 -12.49
N PRO A 60 8.21 11.67 -13.43
CA PRO A 60 6.75 11.57 -13.50
C PRO A 60 6.27 10.12 -13.73
N ARG A 61 5.22 9.70 -13.01
CA ARG A 61 4.60 8.37 -13.20
C ARG A 61 3.60 8.39 -14.36
N PRO A 62 3.75 7.54 -15.38
CA PRO A 62 2.70 7.33 -16.37
C PRO A 62 1.61 6.41 -15.80
N GLY A 63 0.34 6.82 -15.91
CA GLY A 63 -0.82 5.97 -15.58
C GLY A 63 -1.22 5.95 -14.09
N SER A 64 -2.15 5.06 -13.75
CA SER A 64 -2.64 4.89 -12.37
C SER A 64 -1.67 4.05 -11.53
N GLN A 65 -1.81 4.08 -10.20
CA GLN A 65 -1.07 3.21 -9.28
C GLN A 65 -1.17 1.71 -9.68
N LEU A 66 -2.36 1.28 -10.12
CA LEU A 66 -2.61 -0.08 -10.58
C LEU A 66 -1.86 -0.40 -11.87
N GLU A 67 -1.87 0.52 -12.86
CA GLU A 67 -1.13 0.33 -14.12
C GLU A 67 0.38 0.19 -13.87
N ALA A 68 0.93 1.06 -13.00
CA ALA A 68 2.34 1.00 -12.63
C ALA A 68 2.69 -0.34 -11.95
N ALA A 69 1.87 -0.79 -10.99
CA ALA A 69 2.05 -2.09 -10.34
C ALA A 69 1.96 -3.25 -11.34
N ARG A 70 0.99 -3.22 -12.26
CA ARG A 70 0.82 -4.25 -13.30
C ARG A 70 2.04 -4.30 -14.23
N GLN A 71 2.51 -3.15 -14.71
CA GLN A 71 3.69 -3.07 -15.56
C GLN A 71 4.92 -3.63 -14.84
N LYS A 72 5.09 -3.30 -13.56
CA LYS A 72 6.18 -3.80 -12.73
C LYS A 72 6.11 -5.31 -12.51
N ALA A 73 4.93 -5.86 -12.26
CA ALA A 73 4.74 -7.31 -12.12
C ALA A 73 5.11 -8.03 -13.42
N ARG A 74 4.63 -7.54 -14.58
CA ARG A 74 4.98 -8.09 -15.90
C ARG A 74 6.47 -7.98 -16.22
N MET A 75 7.10 -6.87 -15.85
CA MET A 75 8.55 -6.70 -16.01
C MET A 75 9.31 -7.74 -15.17
N GLY A 76 8.91 -7.94 -13.91
CA GLY A 76 9.48 -9.00 -13.05
C GLY A 76 9.34 -10.40 -13.66
N MET A 77 8.18 -10.71 -14.23
CA MET A 77 7.95 -11.97 -14.95
C MET A 77 8.88 -12.13 -16.14
N SER A 78 8.97 -11.10 -17.00
CA SER A 78 9.84 -11.09 -18.19
C SER A 78 11.32 -11.30 -17.83
N LEU A 79 11.82 -10.57 -16.83
CA LEU A 79 13.23 -10.63 -16.41
C LEU A 79 13.61 -11.96 -15.76
N SER A 80 12.67 -12.64 -15.12
CA SER A 80 12.92 -13.90 -14.42
C SER A 80 12.52 -15.14 -15.24
N GLY A 81 11.77 -14.97 -16.33
CA GLY A 81 11.15 -16.06 -17.07
C GLY A 81 10.05 -16.80 -16.29
N LEU A 82 9.53 -16.22 -15.20
CA LEU A 82 8.50 -16.85 -14.36
C LEU A 82 7.08 -16.49 -14.82
N PRO A 83 6.13 -17.44 -14.78
CA PRO A 83 4.75 -17.23 -15.24
C PRO A 83 3.86 -16.51 -14.23
N VAL A 84 4.40 -16.20 -13.04
CA VAL A 84 3.68 -15.52 -11.96
C VAL A 84 4.47 -14.30 -11.51
N GLY A 85 3.81 -13.15 -11.48
CA GLY A 85 4.39 -11.87 -11.12
C GLY A 85 3.68 -11.23 -9.94
N LEU A 86 4.46 -10.61 -9.06
CA LEU A 86 4.01 -9.85 -7.92
C LEU A 86 4.69 -8.48 -7.93
N ALA A 87 3.92 -7.42 -7.69
CA ALA A 87 4.46 -6.08 -7.56
C ALA A 87 3.74 -5.28 -6.49
N SER A 88 4.49 -4.41 -5.82
CA SER A 88 3.99 -3.45 -4.84
C SER A 88 4.12 -2.02 -5.36
N GLU A 89 3.02 -1.28 -5.32
CA GLU A 89 3.03 0.17 -5.49
C GLU A 89 2.25 0.89 -4.39
N GLY A 90 2.74 2.08 -4.05
CA GLY A 90 2.18 2.94 -3.02
C GLY A 90 1.87 4.34 -3.54
N SER A 91 0.95 5.03 -2.89
CA SER A 91 0.68 6.44 -3.12
C SER A 91 0.33 7.15 -1.82
N PHE A 92 0.76 8.40 -1.71
CA PHE A 92 0.36 9.30 -0.64
C PHE A 92 -0.52 10.39 -1.22
N GLY A 93 -1.57 10.76 -0.48
CA GLY A 93 -2.51 11.81 -0.87
C GLY A 93 -3.32 12.29 0.32
N PRO A 94 -4.26 13.23 0.12
CA PRO A 94 -5.20 13.61 1.16
C PRO A 94 -6.16 12.46 1.46
N ASP A 95 -6.65 12.39 2.70
CA ASP A 95 -7.59 11.35 3.11
C ASP A 95 -8.88 11.43 2.27
N PRO A 96 -9.49 10.27 1.93
CA PRO A 96 -10.61 10.24 0.98
C PRO A 96 -11.94 10.72 1.60
N PHE A 97 -11.99 10.99 2.90
CA PHE A 97 -13.23 11.35 3.59
C PHE A 97 -13.33 12.86 3.85
N THR A 98 -12.27 13.47 4.38
CA THR A 98 -12.21 14.89 4.74
C THR A 98 -11.26 15.71 3.87
N GLY A 99 -10.28 15.06 3.23
CA GLY A 99 -9.23 15.72 2.46
C GLY A 99 -8.19 16.45 3.31
N MET A 100 -8.20 16.27 4.64
CA MET A 100 -7.42 17.08 5.59
C MET A 100 -6.14 16.41 6.08
N PHE A 101 -6.08 15.07 6.06
CA PHE A 101 -4.96 14.33 6.65
C PHE A 101 -4.15 13.59 5.58
N PRO A 102 -2.83 13.40 5.77
CA PRO A 102 -2.06 12.53 4.92
C PRO A 102 -2.56 11.08 4.97
N TRP A 103 -2.64 10.45 3.82
CA TRP A 103 -3.20 9.11 3.65
C TRP A 103 -2.28 8.27 2.77
N ASN A 104 -2.01 7.05 3.21
CA ASN A 104 -1.21 6.08 2.47
C ASN A 104 -2.13 5.01 1.91
N VAL A 105 -1.98 4.73 0.61
CA VAL A 105 -2.60 3.59 -0.08
C VAL A 105 -1.50 2.69 -0.62
N GLU A 106 -1.44 1.46 -0.14
CA GLU A 106 -0.52 0.42 -0.62
C GLU A 106 -1.29 -0.67 -1.35
N MET A 107 -0.76 -1.09 -2.50
CA MET A 107 -1.36 -2.05 -3.40
C MET A 107 -0.35 -3.14 -3.76
N LEU A 108 -0.83 -4.38 -3.82
CA LEU A 108 -0.10 -5.51 -4.38
C LEU A 108 -0.89 -6.12 -5.54
N VAL A 109 -0.23 -6.32 -6.68
CA VAL A 109 -0.81 -6.95 -7.87
C VAL A 109 -0.16 -8.31 -8.06
N TRP A 110 -0.99 -9.36 -8.12
CA TRP A 110 -0.61 -10.72 -8.45
C TRP A 110 -1.13 -11.08 -9.84
N LEU A 111 -0.23 -11.43 -10.75
CA LEU A 111 -0.52 -11.89 -12.09
C LEU A 111 -0.13 -13.37 -12.22
N ASP A 112 -1.01 -14.21 -12.76
CA ASP A 112 -0.67 -15.58 -13.13
C ASP A 112 -1.15 -15.86 -14.55
N GLU A 113 -0.21 -16.04 -15.49
CA GLU A 113 -0.50 -16.29 -16.90
C GLU A 113 -1.12 -17.65 -17.15
N ARG A 114 -0.80 -18.66 -16.33
CA ARG A 114 -1.31 -20.03 -16.48
C ARG A 114 -2.78 -20.10 -16.09
N LEU A 115 -3.15 -19.35 -15.05
CA LEU A 115 -4.54 -19.24 -14.60
C LEU A 115 -5.33 -18.17 -15.35
N GLY A 116 -4.64 -17.22 -15.98
CA GLY A 116 -5.23 -16.07 -16.66
C GLY A 116 -5.92 -15.13 -15.67
N ILE A 117 -5.26 -14.82 -14.55
CA ILE A 117 -5.84 -14.00 -13.47
C ILE A 117 -4.97 -12.80 -13.13
N GLU A 118 -5.65 -11.74 -12.70
CA GLU A 118 -5.09 -10.60 -12.00
C GLU A 118 -5.85 -10.42 -10.68
N VAL A 119 -5.12 -10.48 -9.57
CA VAL A 119 -5.71 -10.30 -8.22
C VAL A 119 -4.97 -9.18 -7.53
N VAL A 120 -5.74 -8.22 -7.00
CA VAL A 120 -5.21 -7.01 -6.36
C VAL A 120 -5.56 -7.03 -4.89
N GLY A 121 -4.55 -6.98 -4.02
CA GLY A 121 -4.70 -6.72 -2.60
C GLY A 121 -4.38 -5.27 -2.29
N MET A 122 -5.08 -4.68 -1.32
CA MET A 122 -4.91 -3.27 -0.97
C MET A 122 -5.06 -3.05 0.53
N ALA A 123 -4.26 -2.13 1.07
CA ALA A 123 -4.45 -1.58 2.41
C ALA A 123 -4.25 -0.07 2.37
N GLN A 124 -5.00 0.63 3.22
CA GLN A 124 -4.93 2.09 3.29
C GLN A 124 -5.21 2.60 4.70
N GLY A 125 -4.67 3.77 5.02
CA GLY A 125 -4.89 4.40 6.31
C GLY A 125 -4.13 5.72 6.47
N PRO A 126 -4.24 6.35 7.66
CA PRO A 126 -3.49 7.55 7.97
C PRO A 126 -1.99 7.35 7.74
N ALA A 127 -1.33 8.39 7.26
CA ALA A 127 0.10 8.44 7.01
C ALA A 127 0.77 9.50 7.88
N GLN A 128 2.01 9.23 8.27
CA GLN A 128 2.92 10.26 8.77
C GLN A 128 3.68 10.84 7.58
N SER A 129 3.59 12.15 7.42
CA SER A 129 4.31 12.91 6.38
C SER A 129 4.67 14.31 6.89
N GLY A 130 5.12 14.39 8.14
CA GLY A 130 5.55 15.63 8.74
C GLY A 130 6.71 16.26 7.97
N HIS A 131 6.76 17.59 8.03
CA HIS A 131 7.84 18.38 7.49
C HIS A 131 8.09 19.61 8.38
N LEU A 132 9.31 20.14 8.32
CA LEU A 132 9.73 21.30 9.06
C LEU A 132 10.67 22.14 8.21
N GLN A 133 10.41 23.44 8.13
CA GLN A 133 11.38 24.42 7.67
C GLN A 133 11.99 25.15 8.87
N THR A 134 13.30 25.06 9.04
CA THR A 134 13.99 25.63 10.20
C THR A 134 15.46 25.95 9.92
N ALA A 135 16.00 26.92 10.65
CA ALA A 135 17.44 27.15 10.80
C ALA A 135 17.95 26.76 12.21
N ASP A 136 17.06 26.28 13.08
CA ASP A 136 17.36 25.91 14.46
C ASP A 136 17.49 24.40 14.60
N TRP A 137 18.67 23.98 15.06
CA TRP A 137 19.01 22.59 15.36
C TRP A 137 18.10 21.98 16.43
N VAL A 138 17.76 22.74 17.49
CA VAL A 138 16.92 22.23 18.59
C VAL A 138 15.50 21.96 18.10
N ALA A 139 14.98 22.84 17.24
CA ALA A 139 13.69 22.64 16.60
C ALA A 139 13.68 21.40 15.69
N LEU A 140 14.77 21.17 14.94
CA LEU A 140 14.92 19.97 14.09
C LEU A 140 14.98 18.69 14.93
N GLU A 141 15.73 18.68 16.04
CA GLU A 141 15.80 17.50 16.91
C GLU A 141 14.43 17.16 17.50
N ARG A 142 13.68 18.15 17.99
CA ARG A 142 12.34 17.93 18.50
C ARG A 142 11.40 17.37 17.43
N PHE A 143 11.42 17.95 16.23
CA PHE A 143 10.62 17.45 15.11
C PHE A 143 10.99 16.00 14.75
N ALA A 144 12.28 15.67 14.71
CA ALA A 144 12.71 14.29 14.46
C ALA A 144 12.15 13.32 15.51
N ASP A 145 12.17 13.70 16.79
CA ASP A 145 11.62 12.90 17.88
C ASP A 145 10.10 12.69 17.74
N GLU A 146 9.36 13.77 17.45
CA GLU A 146 7.91 13.75 17.27
C GLU A 146 7.48 12.89 16.07
N GLU A 147 8.26 12.88 14.99
CA GLU A 147 8.01 12.08 13.79
C GLU A 147 8.56 10.64 13.88
N GLY A 148 9.10 10.23 15.04
CA GLY A 148 9.51 8.85 15.30
C GLY A 148 10.89 8.47 14.76
N PHE A 149 11.80 9.42 14.60
CA PHE A 149 13.21 9.19 14.28
C PHE A 149 13.93 8.41 15.40
N PRO A 150 14.86 7.48 15.09
CA PRO A 150 15.35 7.08 13.77
C PRO A 150 14.53 5.97 13.08
N GLY A 151 13.44 5.53 13.70
CA GLY A 151 12.57 4.51 13.12
C GLY A 151 12.01 4.96 11.76
N HIS A 152 11.48 6.19 11.73
CA HIS A 152 11.27 6.94 10.50
C HIS A 152 12.55 7.70 10.14
N GLN A 153 13.10 7.44 8.96
CA GLN A 153 14.25 8.19 8.47
C GLN A 153 13.80 9.54 7.90
N LEU A 154 14.77 10.45 7.77
CA LEU A 154 14.54 11.79 7.25
C LEU A 154 15.20 12.00 5.89
N VAL A 155 14.66 12.97 5.18
CA VAL A 155 15.21 13.56 3.97
C VAL A 155 15.34 15.06 4.23
N MET A 156 16.40 15.67 3.68
CA MET A 156 16.70 17.06 3.95
C MET A 156 17.13 17.81 2.68
N ARG A 157 16.64 19.04 2.56
CA ARG A 157 16.99 20.00 1.51
C ARG A 157 17.53 21.29 2.12
N PRO A 158 18.50 21.95 1.48
CA PRO A 158 18.79 23.35 1.78
C PRO A 158 17.66 24.25 1.29
N GLN A 159 17.51 25.43 1.89
CA GLN A 159 16.57 26.49 1.54
C GLN A 159 15.09 26.20 1.79
N ASP A 160 14.49 25.31 1.02
CA ASP A 160 13.05 25.05 1.00
C ASP A 160 12.71 23.68 0.40
N GLN A 161 11.42 23.38 0.31
CA GLN A 161 10.89 22.09 -0.17
C GLN A 161 11.18 21.81 -1.65
N ASP A 162 11.46 22.85 -2.44
CA ASP A 162 11.58 22.79 -3.90
C ASP A 162 13.05 22.78 -4.36
N ASP A 163 14.01 22.85 -3.42
CA ASP A 163 15.44 22.78 -3.73
C ASP A 163 15.81 21.39 -4.31
N PRO A 164 16.51 21.32 -5.45
CA PRO A 164 16.87 20.06 -6.08
C PRO A 164 17.97 19.29 -5.34
N ARG A 165 18.71 19.94 -4.43
CA ARG A 165 19.77 19.28 -3.66
C ARG A 165 19.15 18.52 -2.51
N LEU A 166 19.36 17.21 -2.48
CA LEU A 166 18.63 16.31 -1.61
C LEU A 166 19.53 15.31 -0.89
N ILE A 167 19.53 15.37 0.44
CA ILE A 167 20.18 14.35 1.28
C ILE A 167 19.11 13.35 1.71
N LYS A 168 19.22 12.11 1.22
CA LYS A 168 18.28 11.01 1.49
C LYS A 168 18.87 10.02 2.51
N GLY A 169 18.00 9.26 3.19
CA GLY A 169 18.44 8.13 4.02
C GLY A 169 19.13 8.54 5.32
N ILE A 170 18.73 9.66 5.90
CA ILE A 170 19.23 10.11 7.20
C ILE A 170 18.64 9.18 8.26
N ALA A 171 19.46 8.29 8.82
CA ALA A 171 18.99 7.15 9.63
C ALA A 171 19.54 7.10 11.06
N ASP A 172 20.37 8.07 11.46
CA ASP A 172 20.89 8.18 12.82
C ASP A 172 21.23 9.64 13.18
N ARG A 173 21.45 9.91 14.47
CA ARG A 173 21.67 11.27 14.99
C ARG A 173 22.91 11.94 14.42
N ALA A 174 23.97 11.17 14.16
CA ALA A 174 25.20 11.73 13.61
C ALA A 174 24.98 12.15 12.15
N ALA A 175 24.30 11.32 11.35
CA ALA A 175 23.89 11.63 10.00
C ALA A 175 22.93 12.83 9.96
N LEU A 176 21.99 12.93 10.90
CA LEU A 176 21.07 14.06 11.01
C LEU A 176 21.81 15.38 11.24
N ARG A 177 22.78 15.37 12.15
CA ARG A 177 23.61 16.55 12.44
C ARG A 177 24.46 16.96 11.25
N ALA A 178 25.14 16.01 10.62
CA ALA A 178 25.95 16.26 9.44
C ALA A 178 25.12 16.77 8.26
N ALA A 179 23.93 16.19 8.04
CA ALA A 179 23.02 16.64 6.99
C ALA A 179 22.53 18.07 7.23
N PHE A 180 22.18 18.41 8.48
CA PHE A 180 21.77 19.76 8.85
C PHE A 180 22.87 20.79 8.60
N GLU A 181 24.07 20.56 9.11
CA GLU A 181 25.22 21.47 8.92
C GLU A 181 25.55 21.64 7.43
N THR A 182 25.48 20.55 6.66
CA THR A 182 25.66 20.59 5.20
C THR A 182 24.59 21.45 4.54
N CYS A 183 23.32 21.23 4.85
CA CYS A 183 22.22 21.98 4.24
C CYS A 183 22.26 23.46 4.62
N VAL A 184 22.55 23.81 5.88
CA VAL A 184 22.72 25.20 6.32
C VAL A 184 23.84 25.88 5.54
N SER A 185 24.98 25.22 5.35
CA SER A 185 26.12 25.79 4.59
C SER A 185 25.81 26.04 3.10
N GLN A 186 24.86 25.28 2.55
CA GLN A 186 24.45 25.35 1.14
C GLN A 186 23.26 26.29 0.90
N ALA A 187 22.54 26.67 1.96
CA ALA A 187 21.33 27.45 1.91
C ALA A 187 21.62 28.95 1.93
N SER A 188 21.20 29.68 0.89
CA SER A 188 21.41 31.13 0.82
C SER A 188 20.59 31.92 1.86
N ASN A 189 19.47 31.35 2.31
CA ASN A 189 18.58 31.89 3.33
C ASN A 189 18.84 31.32 4.74
N GLY A 190 19.86 30.46 4.90
CA GLY A 190 20.18 29.76 6.15
C GLY A 190 19.12 28.76 6.64
N GLN A 191 18.07 28.51 5.85
CA GLN A 191 17.00 27.58 6.20
C GLN A 191 17.26 26.18 5.65
N VAL A 192 16.66 25.20 6.30
CA VAL A 192 16.68 23.79 5.94
C VAL A 192 15.24 23.30 5.92
N PHE A 193 14.90 22.52 4.90
CA PHE A 193 13.63 21.80 4.85
C PHE A 193 13.88 20.32 5.15
N ALA A 194 13.33 19.83 6.25
CA ALA A 194 13.38 18.44 6.66
C ALA A 194 11.99 17.80 6.48
N GLU A 195 11.94 16.58 5.98
CA GLU A 195 10.70 15.81 5.83
C GLU A 195 10.96 14.33 6.07
N LEU A 196 9.89 13.56 6.32
CA LEU A 196 9.98 12.12 6.41
C LEU A 196 10.40 11.48 5.08
N ASP A 197 11.28 10.49 5.17
CA ASP A 197 11.59 9.62 4.05
C ASP A 197 10.43 8.66 3.79
N LEU A 198 9.68 8.90 2.72
CA LEU A 198 8.51 8.07 2.39
C LEU A 198 8.87 6.74 1.71
N ARG A 199 10.17 6.42 1.50
CA ARG A 199 10.59 5.14 0.92
C ARG A 199 10.31 4.00 1.90
N ALA A 200 9.94 2.84 1.37
CA ALA A 200 9.35 1.75 2.16
C ALA A 200 10.28 1.22 3.27
N PHE A 201 11.58 1.08 3.00
CA PHE A 201 12.56 0.63 4.00
C PHE A 201 12.82 1.66 5.13
N ALA A 202 12.52 2.92 4.85
CA ALA A 202 12.81 4.07 5.69
C ALA A 202 11.58 4.53 6.50
N ASN A 203 10.43 3.91 6.26
CA ASN A 203 9.14 4.28 6.83
C ASN A 203 8.42 3.03 7.38
N PRO A 204 8.53 2.74 8.69
CA PRO A 204 8.01 1.51 9.27
C PRO A 204 6.48 1.42 9.23
N THR A 205 5.75 2.54 9.33
CA THR A 205 4.28 2.51 9.21
C THR A 205 3.84 2.20 7.78
N ARG A 206 4.54 2.71 6.77
CA ARG A 206 4.37 2.30 5.37
C ARG A 206 4.68 0.82 5.17
N MET A 207 5.76 0.31 5.78
CA MET A 207 6.14 -1.09 5.67
C MET A 207 5.08 -2.03 6.29
N ALA A 208 4.52 -1.65 7.44
CA ALA A 208 3.38 -2.34 8.03
C ALA A 208 2.15 -2.34 7.08
N ARG A 209 1.86 -1.21 6.44
CA ARG A 209 0.76 -1.09 5.47
C ARG A 209 0.93 -2.00 4.25
N ILE A 210 2.16 -2.19 3.76
CA ILE A 210 2.46 -3.17 2.70
C ILE A 210 2.16 -4.60 3.18
N GLY A 211 2.51 -4.93 4.43
CA GLY A 211 2.17 -6.22 5.05
C GLY A 211 0.65 -6.44 5.14
N GLU A 212 -0.13 -5.42 5.50
CA GLU A 212 -1.60 -5.49 5.48
C GLU A 212 -2.16 -5.71 4.06
N ALA A 213 -1.58 -5.05 3.04
CA ALA A 213 -1.96 -5.28 1.65
C ALA A 213 -1.64 -6.72 1.23
N ALA A 214 -0.56 -7.32 1.73
CA ALA A 214 -0.22 -8.73 1.49
C ALA A 214 -1.24 -9.67 2.14
N GLN A 215 -1.75 -9.34 3.32
CA GLN A 215 -2.81 -10.10 3.97
C GLN A 215 -4.14 -10.00 3.21
N ASP A 216 -4.49 -8.82 2.69
CA ASP A 216 -5.67 -8.65 1.84
C ASP A 216 -5.53 -9.46 0.54
N LEU A 217 -4.35 -9.39 -0.11
CA LEU A 217 -4.05 -10.20 -1.28
C LEU A 217 -4.19 -11.70 -1.00
N LEU A 218 -3.64 -12.19 0.11
CA LEU A 218 -3.71 -13.60 0.49
C LEU A 218 -5.16 -14.07 0.61
N LYS A 219 -6.00 -13.32 1.32
CA LYS A 219 -7.43 -13.66 1.49
C LYS A 219 -8.13 -13.80 0.14
N ARG A 220 -7.82 -12.92 -0.81
CA ARG A 220 -8.38 -12.95 -2.17
C ARG A 220 -7.89 -14.15 -2.96
N LEU A 221 -6.59 -14.47 -2.88
CA LEU A 221 -5.99 -15.62 -3.55
C LEU A 221 -6.52 -16.96 -2.99
N GLN A 222 -6.83 -17.03 -1.69
CA GLN A 222 -7.44 -18.21 -1.08
C GLN A 222 -8.94 -18.34 -1.37
N SER A 223 -9.59 -17.27 -1.81
CA SER A 223 -11.00 -17.28 -2.14
C SER A 223 -11.25 -17.85 -3.53
N SER A 224 -11.73 -19.10 -3.58
CA SER A 224 -12.02 -19.82 -4.81
C SER A 224 -13.43 -19.56 -5.32
N CYS A 225 -13.57 -19.39 -6.63
CA CYS A 225 -14.88 -19.23 -7.26
C CYS A 225 -15.69 -20.54 -7.14
N PRO A 226 -16.96 -20.50 -6.71
CA PRO A 226 -17.79 -21.71 -6.62
C PRO A 226 -18.13 -22.31 -7.99
N ALA A 227 -18.02 -21.52 -9.08
CA ALA A 227 -18.35 -21.98 -10.43
C ALA A 227 -17.14 -22.58 -11.19
N CYS A 228 -15.96 -21.96 -11.09
CA CYS A 228 -14.78 -22.40 -11.86
C CYS A 228 -13.60 -22.84 -10.99
N ALA A 229 -13.73 -22.82 -9.66
CA ALA A 229 -12.71 -23.16 -8.67
C ALA A 229 -11.42 -22.33 -8.72
N LYS A 230 -11.26 -21.39 -9.66
CA LYS A 230 -10.10 -20.50 -9.74
C LYS A 230 -10.08 -19.49 -8.57
N PRO A 231 -8.89 -19.06 -8.13
CA PRO A 231 -8.72 -18.09 -7.05
C PRO A 231 -9.12 -16.67 -7.48
N GLY A 232 -9.23 -15.75 -6.53
CA GLY A 232 -9.59 -14.36 -6.80
C GLY A 232 -11.10 -14.10 -6.88
N TYR A 233 -11.92 -14.97 -6.28
CA TYR A 233 -13.35 -14.70 -6.12
C TYR A 233 -13.59 -13.78 -4.94
N TRP A 234 -13.88 -12.51 -5.16
CA TRP A 234 -13.89 -11.53 -4.08
C TRP A 234 -14.95 -10.46 -4.26
N ILE A 235 -15.14 -9.65 -3.21
CA ILE A 235 -16.02 -8.50 -3.21
C ILE A 235 -15.49 -7.45 -4.19
N THR A 236 -16.28 -7.16 -5.23
CA THR A 236 -15.99 -6.13 -6.26
C THR A 236 -16.75 -4.84 -6.01
N GLN A 237 -17.91 -4.92 -5.38
CA GLN A 237 -18.75 -3.76 -5.11
C GLN A 237 -19.47 -3.88 -3.77
N ARG A 238 -19.64 -2.74 -3.10
CA ARG A 238 -20.52 -2.60 -1.94
C ARG A 238 -21.58 -1.56 -2.26
N THR A 239 -22.84 -1.91 -2.05
CA THR A 239 -23.97 -1.00 -2.29
C THR A 239 -24.50 -0.51 -0.94
N GLY A 240 -24.57 0.81 -0.77
CA GLY A 240 -25.14 1.48 0.40
C GLY A 240 -26.63 1.18 0.61
N GLY A 241 -27.19 1.69 1.70
CA GLY A 241 -28.63 1.64 1.95
C GLY A 241 -29.04 0.91 3.23
N LEU A 242 -28.10 0.59 4.13
CA LEU A 242 -28.46 0.03 5.43
C LEU A 242 -29.27 1.08 6.22
N PRO A 243 -30.47 0.76 6.73
CA PRO A 243 -31.33 1.75 7.39
C PRO A 243 -30.72 2.19 8.73
N CYS A 244 -30.74 3.49 9.01
CA CYS A 244 -30.34 4.04 10.31
C CYS A 244 -31.19 3.46 11.44
N SER A 245 -30.59 3.08 12.57
CA SER A 245 -31.34 2.52 13.71
C SER A 245 -32.34 3.52 14.32
N ALA A 246 -32.05 4.83 14.24
CA ALA A 246 -32.91 5.90 14.76
C ALA A 246 -33.96 6.38 13.75
N CYS A 247 -33.55 7.01 12.65
CA CYS A 247 -34.48 7.66 11.70
C CYS A 247 -34.96 6.74 10.55
N LYS A 248 -34.44 5.52 10.45
CA LYS A 248 -34.75 4.52 9.40
C LYS A 248 -34.40 4.92 7.95
N GLN A 249 -33.87 6.13 7.72
CA GLN A 249 -33.38 6.54 6.41
C GLN A 249 -32.19 5.67 5.95
N PRO A 250 -32.03 5.43 4.64
CA PRO A 250 -30.89 4.70 4.11
C PRO A 250 -29.59 5.47 4.36
N THR A 251 -28.52 4.76 4.71
CA THR A 251 -27.19 5.35 4.96
C THR A 251 -26.17 4.90 3.90
N LYS A 252 -25.00 5.53 3.87
CA LYS A 252 -23.84 5.07 3.07
C LYS A 252 -23.28 3.73 3.55
N THR A 253 -23.65 3.26 4.75
CA THR A 253 -23.25 1.92 5.23
C THR A 253 -23.79 0.86 4.28
N TYR A 254 -22.90 -0.03 3.80
CA TYR A 254 -23.29 -1.03 2.81
C TYR A 254 -24.37 -1.97 3.35
N LEU A 255 -25.39 -2.21 2.52
CA LEU A 255 -26.48 -3.16 2.73
C LEU A 255 -26.15 -4.51 2.08
N SER A 256 -25.49 -4.47 0.94
CA SER A 256 -25.12 -5.65 0.17
C SER A 256 -23.74 -5.49 -0.44
N GLN A 257 -23.15 -6.64 -0.78
CA GLN A 257 -21.88 -6.76 -1.45
C GLN A 257 -22.03 -7.68 -2.65
N GLU A 258 -21.46 -7.27 -3.79
CA GLU A 258 -21.30 -8.13 -4.96
C GLU A 258 -19.96 -8.84 -4.85
N TRP A 259 -20.00 -10.17 -4.96
CA TRP A 259 -18.83 -11.00 -5.18
C TRP A 259 -18.76 -11.39 -6.64
N ALA A 260 -17.58 -11.29 -7.25
CA ALA A 260 -17.38 -11.70 -8.64
C ALA A 260 -16.05 -12.44 -8.82
N CYS A 261 -16.01 -13.33 -9.81
CA CYS A 261 -14.81 -14.05 -10.19
C CYS A 261 -13.97 -13.23 -11.18
N VAL A 262 -12.66 -13.20 -10.97
CA VAL A 262 -11.71 -12.58 -11.92
C VAL A 262 -11.53 -13.40 -13.21
N SER A 263 -11.94 -14.67 -13.24
CA SER A 263 -11.69 -15.57 -14.37
C SER A 263 -12.94 -15.97 -15.18
N CYS A 264 -14.14 -15.86 -14.63
CA CYS A 264 -15.38 -16.25 -15.31
C CYS A 264 -16.52 -15.28 -14.99
N ALA A 265 -17.66 -15.43 -15.66
CA ALA A 265 -18.80 -14.53 -15.50
C ALA A 265 -19.58 -14.71 -14.18
N HIS A 266 -19.16 -15.63 -13.30
CA HIS A 266 -19.86 -15.90 -12.05
C HIS A 266 -19.79 -14.70 -11.10
N ARG A 267 -20.96 -14.26 -10.66
CA ARG A 267 -21.15 -13.19 -9.68
C ARG A 267 -22.37 -13.50 -8.82
N HIS A 268 -22.38 -13.03 -7.58
CA HIS A 268 -23.59 -13.00 -6.77
C HIS A 268 -23.60 -11.81 -5.83
N THR A 269 -24.80 -11.38 -5.47
CA THR A 269 -25.01 -10.33 -4.48
C THR A 269 -25.46 -10.96 -3.18
N GLU A 270 -24.75 -10.62 -2.12
CA GLU A 270 -25.05 -11.06 -0.76
C GLU A 270 -25.46 -9.85 0.07
N ARG A 271 -26.58 -9.94 0.78
CA ARG A 271 -26.96 -8.94 1.78
C ARG A 271 -26.21 -9.19 3.08
N ARG A 272 -25.83 -8.12 3.77
CA ARG A 272 -25.30 -8.24 5.11
C ARG A 272 -26.29 -8.92 6.04
N THR A 273 -25.79 -9.86 6.82
CA THR A 273 -26.53 -10.56 7.88
C THR A 273 -25.97 -10.25 9.27
N ASP A 274 -24.73 -9.77 9.34
CA ASP A 274 -24.02 -9.41 10.56
C ASP A 274 -24.53 -8.10 11.18
N ARG A 275 -25.08 -7.20 10.36
CA ARG A 275 -25.63 -5.91 10.80
C ARG A 275 -26.87 -5.53 10.00
N LEU A 276 -27.99 -5.35 10.70
CA LEU A 276 -29.29 -5.02 10.08
C LEU A 276 -29.60 -3.51 10.05
N PHE A 277 -28.97 -2.73 10.92
CA PHE A 277 -29.15 -1.28 11.02
C PHE A 277 -27.80 -0.56 11.08
N ALA A 278 -27.73 0.63 10.49
CA ALA A 278 -26.59 1.51 10.62
C ALA A 278 -26.64 2.30 11.93
N ASP A 279 -25.46 2.59 12.48
CA ASP A 279 -25.31 3.46 13.64
C ASP A 279 -25.69 4.90 13.25
N PRO A 280 -26.51 5.62 14.05
CA PRO A 280 -26.86 7.01 13.79
C PRO A 280 -25.65 7.94 13.59
N GLN A 281 -24.49 7.64 14.17
CA GLN A 281 -23.25 8.41 13.97
C GLN A 281 -22.76 8.42 12.50
N HIS A 282 -23.22 7.46 11.69
CA HIS A 282 -22.88 7.33 10.26
C HIS A 282 -24.08 7.67 9.35
N CYS A 283 -25.15 8.25 9.90
CA CYS A 283 -26.34 8.64 9.17
C CYS A 283 -26.28 10.14 8.87
N GLU A 284 -26.25 10.52 7.59
CA GLU A 284 -26.20 11.93 7.15
C GLU A 284 -27.42 12.75 7.60
N HIS A 285 -28.52 12.09 8.01
CA HIS A 285 -29.69 12.76 8.57
C HIS A 285 -29.62 12.96 10.09
N CYS A 286 -28.97 12.04 10.81
CA CYS A 286 -28.86 12.11 12.27
C CYS A 286 -27.56 12.81 12.71
N ASN A 287 -26.53 12.74 11.88
CA ASN A 287 -25.22 13.33 12.06
C ASN A 287 -24.75 13.87 10.69
N PRO A 288 -25.28 15.04 10.26
CA PRO A 288 -24.93 15.68 8.99
C PRO A 288 -23.48 16.15 8.95
#